data_AF-A0A401HXT2-F1
#
_entry.id   AF-A0A401HXT2-F1
#
_cell.length_a   1.000
_cell.length_b   1.000
_cell.length_c   1.000
_cell.angle_alpha   90.00
_cell.angle_beta   90.00
_cell.angle_gamma   90.00
#
_symmetry.space_group_name_H-M   'P 1'
#
loop_
_entity.id
_entity.type
_entity.pdbx_description
1 polymer ?
#
loop_
_entity_poly.entity_id
_entity_poly.type
_entity_poly.pdbx_seq_one_letter_code
_entity_poly.pdbx_strand_id
1 'polypeptide(L)'
;MMDLALAQDKKFWARYEWRLQDDFAYQELEEEPIRLPVTDEVDLVLDTGEDFSYISLMIDDGDEEMIEIAWDDEAHFHPFVLRMEEWQRLSRQISSRAGVPEWIPALLLQRFVGYDSPGELEAILRQGMELRRLSGLYTADELAAWPEHPFLAQPSLWDKLDRRWREQPPYGWVFEGEDAYSLRIAGNPDFPFDAWNQMLASLSGDKEQL
;
A
#
# COMPACT_ATOMS: atom_id res chain seq x y z
N MET A 1 -1.28 -3.23 15.84
CA MET A 1 -2.16 -2.18 15.26
C MET A 1 -1.45 -0.86 15.42
N MET A 2 -1.49 0.05 14.45
CA MET A 2 -0.75 1.32 14.53
C MET A 2 -1.18 2.14 15.75
N ASP A 3 -0.23 2.59 16.56
CA ASP A 3 -0.48 3.57 17.62
C ASP A 3 -0.93 4.91 17.00
N LEU A 4 -2.05 5.46 17.48
CA LEU A 4 -2.54 6.76 17.03
C LEU A 4 -1.55 7.89 17.33
N ALA A 5 -0.74 7.78 18.40
CA ALA A 5 0.30 8.76 18.67
C ALA A 5 1.37 8.77 17.56
N LEU A 6 1.78 7.58 17.11
CA LEU A 6 2.70 7.42 15.98
C LEU A 6 2.06 7.95 14.68
N ALA A 7 0.78 7.66 14.46
CA ALA A 7 0.06 8.17 13.29
C ALA A 7 -0.03 9.71 13.28
N GLN A 8 0.01 10.36 14.44
CA GLN A 8 0.01 11.82 14.55
C GLN A 8 1.42 12.43 14.45
N ASP A 9 2.47 11.61 14.35
CA ASP A 9 3.84 12.09 14.20
C ASP A 9 4.18 12.37 12.73
N LYS A 10 4.38 13.64 12.37
CA LYS A 10 4.88 14.03 11.04
C LYS A 10 6.20 13.36 10.70
N LYS A 11 7.05 13.10 11.69
CA LYS A 11 8.36 12.50 11.49
C LYS A 11 8.25 11.06 10.99
N PHE A 12 7.25 10.32 11.49
CA PHE A 12 6.93 8.98 11.00
C PHE A 12 6.58 9.04 9.51
N TRP A 13 5.61 9.88 9.13
CA TRP A 13 5.17 9.99 7.73
C TRP A 13 6.28 10.48 6.80
N ALA A 14 7.11 11.42 7.25
CA ALA A 14 8.25 11.88 6.48
C ALA A 14 9.25 10.76 6.19
N ARG A 15 9.51 9.88 7.16
CA ARG A 15 10.40 8.72 6.95
C ARG A 15 9.77 7.64 6.10
N TYR A 16 8.53 7.29 6.43
CA TYR A 16 7.76 6.30 5.71
C TYR A 16 7.64 6.64 4.22
N GLU A 17 7.53 7.93 3.86
CA GLU A 17 7.41 8.38 2.48
C GLU A 17 8.75 8.62 1.79
N TRP A 18 9.65 9.37 2.44
CA TRP A 18 10.85 9.91 1.78
C TRP A 18 12.12 9.11 2.00
N ARG A 19 12.11 8.09 2.88
CA ARG A 19 13.28 7.24 3.15
C ARG A 19 14.54 8.06 3.42
N LEU A 20 14.48 8.82 4.50
CA LEU A 20 15.62 9.64 4.91
C LEU A 20 16.76 8.69 5.27
N GLN A 21 17.85 8.69 4.50
CA GLN A 21 19.04 7.89 4.78
C GLN A 21 19.77 8.45 6.01
N ASP A 22 19.30 8.07 7.20
CA ASP A 22 19.85 8.39 8.52
C ASP A 22 19.81 7.17 9.46
N ASP A 23 20.60 7.18 10.54
CA ASP A 23 20.65 6.08 11.54
C ASP A 23 19.42 6.09 12.49
N PHE A 24 18.23 6.43 11.99
CA PHE A 24 17.03 6.57 12.81
C PHE A 24 16.14 5.33 12.76
N ALA A 25 15.76 4.83 13.93
CA ALA A 25 14.82 3.74 14.08
C ALA A 25 13.66 4.07 15.04
N TYR A 26 12.51 3.43 14.82
CA TYR A 26 11.42 3.34 15.81
C TYR A 26 11.48 1.95 16.44
N GLN A 27 12.07 1.85 17.63
CA GLN A 27 12.28 0.57 18.31
C GLN A 27 10.96 -0.21 18.53
N GLU A 28 9.86 0.52 18.76
CA GLU A 28 8.53 -0.08 18.89
C GLU A 28 8.04 -0.79 17.62
N LEU A 29 8.50 -0.38 16.42
CA LEU A 29 8.12 -1.01 15.16
C LEU A 29 9.01 -2.21 14.80
N GLU A 30 10.22 -2.28 15.36
CA GLU A 30 11.11 -3.45 15.22
C GLU A 30 10.52 -4.68 15.94
N GLU A 31 9.87 -4.47 17.08
CA GLU A 31 9.26 -5.54 17.87
C GLU A 31 7.81 -5.83 17.47
N GLU A 32 7.07 -4.80 17.04
CA GLU A 32 5.66 -4.91 16.69
C GLU A 32 5.33 -4.27 15.32
N PRO A 33 5.23 -5.06 14.24
CA PRO A 33 4.86 -4.53 12.93
C PRO A 33 3.41 -4.00 12.95
N ILE A 34 3.12 -3.11 12.00
CA ILE A 34 1.81 -2.45 11.91
C ILE A 34 0.79 -3.44 11.34
N ARG A 35 0.00 -4.04 12.23
CA ARG A 35 -1.15 -4.89 11.87
C ARG A 35 -2.37 -4.07 11.44
N LEU A 36 -2.93 -4.42 10.30
CA LEU A 36 -4.07 -3.79 9.63
C LEU A 36 -5.19 -4.84 9.44
N PRO A 37 -6.18 -4.89 10.35
CA PRO A 37 -7.20 -5.95 10.31
C PRO A 37 -8.14 -5.79 9.12
N VAL A 38 -8.21 -6.80 8.25
CA VAL A 38 -9.07 -6.79 7.05
C VAL A 38 -10.35 -7.58 7.28
N THR A 39 -10.23 -8.78 7.83
CA THR A 39 -11.37 -9.65 8.20
C THR A 39 -11.18 -10.15 9.63
N ASP A 40 -12.04 -11.07 10.09
CA ASP A 40 -11.87 -11.74 11.39
C ASP A 40 -10.71 -12.75 11.37
N GLU A 41 -10.32 -13.20 10.18
CA GLU A 41 -9.34 -14.27 9.97
C GLU A 41 -8.07 -13.75 9.29
N VAL A 42 -8.10 -12.56 8.66
CA VAL A 42 -7.01 -12.05 7.83
C VAL A 42 -6.61 -10.63 8.23
N ASP A 43 -5.33 -10.46 8.51
CA ASP A 43 -4.64 -9.19 8.69
C ASP A 43 -3.69 -8.93 7.52
N LEU A 44 -3.54 -7.65 7.14
CA LEU A 44 -2.33 -7.20 6.45
C LEU A 44 -1.33 -6.73 7.49
N VAL A 45 -0.07 -7.08 7.32
CA VAL A 45 0.99 -6.73 8.26
C VAL A 45 2.04 -5.91 7.53
N LEU A 46 2.22 -4.67 7.96
CA LEU A 46 3.23 -3.77 7.42
C LEU A 46 4.44 -3.77 8.35
N ASP A 47 5.51 -4.39 7.88
CA ASP A 47 6.82 -4.34 8.53
C ASP A 47 7.64 -3.23 7.88
N THR A 48 8.13 -2.30 8.69
CA THR A 48 8.90 -1.15 8.21
C THR A 48 10.41 -1.37 8.28
N GLY A 49 10.86 -2.52 8.82
CA GLY A 49 12.25 -2.74 9.18
C GLY A 49 12.75 -1.74 10.24
N GLU A 50 14.06 -1.79 10.50
CA GLU A 50 14.72 -0.94 11.52
C GLU A 50 14.74 0.54 11.10
N ASP A 51 15.01 0.82 9.82
CA ASP A 51 15.34 2.15 9.31
C ASP A 51 14.49 2.58 8.09
N PHE A 52 13.40 1.87 7.80
CA PHE A 52 12.57 2.07 6.60
C PHE A 52 13.29 1.80 5.26
N SER A 53 14.48 1.20 5.29
CA SER A 53 15.20 0.78 4.08
C SER A 53 14.52 -0.40 3.38
N TYR A 54 13.90 -1.30 4.15
CA TYR A 54 13.14 -2.44 3.66
C TYR A 54 11.73 -2.42 4.27
N ILE A 55 10.73 -2.07 3.47
CA ILE A 55 9.34 -2.05 3.91
C ILE A 55 8.61 -3.20 3.24
N SER A 56 8.05 -4.11 4.03
CA SER A 56 7.31 -5.28 3.60
C SER A 56 5.82 -5.18 3.93
N LEU A 57 4.98 -5.61 2.99
CA LEU A 57 3.58 -5.89 3.23
C LEU A 57 3.38 -7.41 3.16
N MET A 58 2.85 -7.96 4.24
CA MET A 58 2.56 -9.38 4.39
C MET A 58 1.07 -9.62 4.60
N ILE A 59 0.64 -10.86 4.36
CA ILE A 59 -0.65 -11.38 4.76
C ILE A 59 -0.47 -12.37 5.93
N ASP A 60 -1.33 -12.25 6.94
CA ASP A 60 -1.42 -13.16 8.08
C ASP A 60 -2.86 -13.68 8.13
N ASP A 61 -3.06 -14.97 7.84
CA ASP A 61 -4.36 -15.65 7.84
C ASP A 61 -4.52 -16.64 9.02
N GLY A 62 -3.58 -16.64 9.97
CA GLY A 62 -3.62 -17.44 11.18
C GLY A 62 -3.31 -18.93 11.03
N ASP A 63 -3.19 -19.46 9.81
CA ASP A 63 -2.92 -20.89 9.56
C ASP A 63 -1.42 -21.20 9.34
N GLU A 64 -0.58 -20.21 9.00
CA GLU A 64 0.84 -20.38 8.64
C GLU A 64 1.78 -19.25 9.14
N GLU A 65 3.04 -19.24 8.65
CA GLU A 65 3.97 -18.11 8.71
C GLU A 65 3.43 -16.96 7.83
N MET A 66 3.65 -15.70 8.24
CA MET A 66 3.22 -14.54 7.46
C MET A 66 3.86 -14.56 6.07
N ILE A 67 3.05 -14.38 5.02
CA ILE A 67 3.53 -14.44 3.64
C ILE A 67 3.76 -13.02 3.12
N GLU A 68 4.96 -12.71 2.70
CA GLU A 68 5.29 -11.44 2.04
C GLU A 68 4.65 -11.34 0.66
N ILE A 69 3.85 -10.29 0.45
CA ILE A 69 3.09 -10.07 -0.79
C ILE A 69 3.53 -8.83 -1.56
N ALA A 70 4.31 -7.94 -0.93
CA ALA A 70 5.00 -6.84 -1.57
C ALA A 70 6.14 -6.34 -0.68
N TRP A 71 7.17 -5.77 -1.29
CA TRP A 71 8.23 -5.12 -0.53
C TRP A 71 8.90 -4.02 -1.35
N ASP A 72 9.64 -3.17 -0.66
CA ASP A 72 10.35 -2.05 -1.27
C ASP A 72 11.69 -1.80 -0.56
N ASP A 73 12.81 -2.10 -1.24
CA ASP A 73 14.18 -2.13 -0.69
C ASP A 73 15.21 -1.18 -1.34
N GLU A 74 14.73 -0.18 -2.10
CA GLU A 74 15.54 0.76 -2.92
C GLU A 74 16.35 0.16 -4.08
N ALA A 75 16.60 -1.15 -4.11
CA ALA A 75 17.44 -1.80 -5.12
C ALA A 75 16.61 -2.59 -6.16
N HIS A 76 15.67 -3.41 -5.71
CA HIS A 76 14.87 -4.31 -6.56
C HIS A 76 13.40 -4.38 -6.11
N PHE A 77 12.80 -3.24 -5.79
CA PHE A 77 11.45 -3.15 -5.23
C PHE A 77 10.37 -3.93 -5.99
N HIS A 78 9.44 -4.59 -5.28
CA HIS A 78 8.21 -5.21 -5.81
C HIS A 78 6.94 -4.71 -5.06
N PRO A 79 6.67 -3.40 -5.02
CA PRO A 79 5.65 -2.81 -4.17
C PRO A 79 4.24 -3.02 -4.73
N PHE A 80 4.08 -3.21 -6.04
CA PHE A 80 2.79 -3.06 -6.71
C PHE A 80 1.90 -4.31 -6.57
N VAL A 81 1.19 -4.45 -5.45
CA VAL A 81 0.27 -5.57 -5.21
C VAL A 81 -1.21 -5.15 -5.23
N LEU A 82 -1.50 -3.87 -5.03
CA LEU A 82 -2.87 -3.34 -4.95
C LEU A 82 -3.29 -2.64 -6.24
N ARG A 83 -4.52 -2.90 -6.69
CA ARG A 83 -5.22 -2.02 -7.62
C ARG A 83 -5.80 -0.81 -6.89
N MET A 84 -6.09 0.27 -7.61
CA MET A 84 -6.65 1.48 -7.02
C MET A 84 -7.97 1.22 -6.28
N GLU A 85 -8.87 0.39 -6.82
CA GLU A 85 -10.13 0.04 -6.17
C GLU A 85 -9.94 -0.85 -4.95
N GLU A 86 -8.93 -1.73 -4.98
CA GLU A 86 -8.60 -2.60 -3.85
C GLU A 86 -8.03 -1.77 -2.69
N TRP A 87 -7.13 -0.82 -2.99
CA TRP A 87 -6.63 0.16 -2.02
C TRP A 87 -7.77 0.88 -1.30
N GLN A 88 -8.68 1.50 -2.05
CA GLN A 88 -9.82 2.24 -1.48
C GLN A 88 -10.76 1.36 -0.64
N ARG A 89 -10.95 0.10 -1.03
CA ARG A 89 -11.82 -0.83 -0.29
C ARG A 89 -11.15 -1.32 0.99
N LEU A 90 -9.88 -1.73 0.89
CA LEU A 90 -9.09 -2.17 2.03
C LEU A 90 -8.94 -1.06 3.06
N SER A 91 -8.62 0.17 2.65
CA SER A 91 -8.47 1.29 3.58
C SER A 91 -9.74 1.58 4.37
N ARG A 92 -10.91 1.56 3.72
CA ARG A 92 -12.21 1.72 4.42
C ARG A 92 -12.50 0.57 5.37
N GLN A 93 -12.25 -0.66 4.93
CA GLN A 93 -12.47 -1.84 5.76
C GLN A 93 -11.59 -1.80 7.03
N ILE A 94 -10.29 -1.59 6.85
CA ILE A 94 -9.31 -1.53 7.93
C ILE A 94 -9.66 -0.38 8.89
N SER A 95 -10.00 0.79 8.34
CA SER A 95 -10.46 1.94 9.13
C SER A 95 -11.65 1.59 10.03
N SER A 96 -12.67 0.94 9.45
CA SER A 96 -13.86 0.51 10.19
C SER A 96 -13.54 -0.51 11.28
N ARG A 97 -12.70 -1.51 10.97
CA ARG A 97 -12.37 -2.61 11.91
C ARG A 97 -11.44 -2.17 13.03
N ALA A 98 -10.42 -1.37 12.71
CA ALA A 98 -9.47 -0.86 13.69
C ALA A 98 -10.00 0.35 14.48
N GLY A 99 -11.10 0.97 14.05
CA GLY A 99 -11.64 2.18 14.69
C GLY A 99 -10.73 3.40 14.52
N VAL A 100 -10.00 3.48 13.41
CA VAL A 100 -9.05 4.56 13.10
C VAL A 100 -9.51 5.37 11.90
N PRO A 101 -9.13 6.66 11.76
CA PRO A 101 -9.43 7.44 10.56
C PRO A 101 -8.91 6.79 9.27
N GLU A 102 -9.70 6.82 8.20
CA GLU A 102 -9.39 6.17 6.91
C GLU A 102 -8.07 6.63 6.28
N TRP A 103 -7.66 7.88 6.52
CA TRP A 103 -6.39 8.39 6.00
C TRP A 103 -5.17 7.62 6.51
N ILE A 104 -5.24 6.97 7.68
CA ILE A 104 -4.12 6.19 8.22
C ILE A 104 -3.85 4.95 7.36
N PRO A 105 -4.76 3.96 7.25
CA PRO A 105 -4.52 2.80 6.40
C PRO A 105 -4.41 3.18 4.93
N ALA A 106 -5.06 4.25 4.47
CA ALA A 106 -4.94 4.70 3.09
C ALA A 106 -3.53 5.22 2.76
N LEU A 107 -2.92 6.03 3.60
CA LEU A 107 -1.55 6.52 3.36
C LEU A 107 -0.51 5.41 3.51
N LEU A 108 -0.69 4.47 4.45
CA LEU A 108 0.18 3.30 4.59
C LEU A 108 0.12 2.41 3.33
N LEU A 109 -1.09 2.12 2.83
CA LEU A 109 -1.24 1.24 1.68
C LEU A 109 -0.93 1.92 0.33
N GLN A 110 -0.85 3.25 0.26
CA GLN A 110 -0.63 4.00 -0.98
C GLN A 110 0.64 3.56 -1.71
N ARG A 111 1.71 3.24 -0.98
CA ARG A 111 3.01 2.77 -1.53
C ARG A 111 2.85 1.53 -2.41
N PHE A 112 1.87 0.68 -2.09
CA PHE A 112 1.72 -0.63 -2.70
C PHE A 112 0.74 -0.66 -3.89
N VAL A 113 0.27 0.51 -4.33
CA VAL A 113 -0.69 0.64 -5.42
C VAL A 113 0.02 0.64 -6.76
N GLY A 114 -0.24 -0.40 -7.56
CA GLY A 114 0.22 -0.48 -8.95
C GLY A 114 -0.64 0.37 -9.88
N TYR A 115 0.00 0.98 -10.86
CA TYR A 115 -0.64 1.85 -11.84
C TYR A 115 -0.15 1.53 -13.25
N ASP A 116 -1.05 1.54 -14.21
CA ASP A 116 -0.75 1.20 -15.61
C ASP A 116 -0.90 2.37 -16.59
N SER A 117 -1.35 3.53 -16.09
CA SER A 117 -1.59 4.71 -16.91
C SER A 117 -1.24 6.01 -16.19
N PRO A 118 -0.97 7.10 -16.93
CA PRO A 118 -0.73 8.42 -16.33
C PRO A 118 -1.92 8.92 -15.52
N GLY A 119 -3.15 8.67 -16.01
CA GLY A 119 -4.37 9.11 -15.33
C GLY A 119 -4.59 8.38 -14.00
N GLU A 120 -4.24 7.09 -13.93
CA GLU A 120 -4.32 6.34 -12.68
C GLU A 120 -3.27 6.81 -11.66
N LEU A 121 -2.02 7.02 -12.09
CA LEU A 121 -0.99 7.60 -11.21
C LEU A 121 -1.39 8.98 -10.69
N GLU A 122 -1.89 9.86 -11.57
CA GLU A 122 -2.40 11.18 -11.17
C GLU A 122 -3.54 11.06 -10.14
N ALA A 123 -4.45 10.11 -10.34
CA ALA A 123 -5.56 9.88 -9.42
C ALA A 123 -5.09 9.39 -8.05
N ILE A 124 -4.13 8.45 -8.00
CA ILE A 124 -3.50 7.96 -6.76
C ILE A 124 -2.83 9.10 -6.01
N LEU A 125 -2.02 9.91 -6.70
CA LEU A 125 -1.28 11.02 -6.08
C LEU A 125 -2.22 12.12 -5.56
N ARG A 126 -3.24 12.48 -6.34
CA ARG A 126 -4.27 13.43 -5.92
C ARG A 126 -5.03 12.93 -4.68
N GLN A 127 -5.37 11.65 -4.65
CA GLN A 127 -6.02 11.05 -3.48
C GLN A 127 -5.07 11.05 -2.27
N GLY A 128 -3.79 10.71 -2.46
CA GLY A 128 -2.77 10.81 -1.40
C GLY A 128 -2.62 12.22 -0.84
N MET A 129 -2.68 13.26 -1.68
CA MET A 129 -2.67 14.66 -1.25
C MET A 129 -3.91 15.03 -0.44
N GLU A 130 -5.09 14.57 -0.85
CA GLU A 130 -6.32 14.80 -0.10
C GLU A 130 -6.28 14.10 1.27
N LEU A 131 -5.75 12.87 1.35
CA LEU A 131 -5.59 12.15 2.62
C LEU A 131 -4.62 12.87 3.57
N ARG A 132 -3.50 13.41 3.05
CA ARG A 132 -2.57 14.27 3.82
C ARG A 132 -3.23 15.56 4.29
N ARG A 133 -4.15 16.13 3.50
CA ARG A 133 -4.96 17.29 3.92
C ARG A 133 -5.94 16.91 5.04
N LEU A 134 -6.61 15.76 4.91
CA LEU A 134 -7.59 15.26 5.87
C LEU A 134 -6.96 14.81 7.19
N SER A 135 -5.69 14.41 7.20
CA SER A 135 -4.98 14.05 8.43
C SER A 135 -4.83 15.23 9.39
N GLY A 136 -4.88 16.47 8.87
CA GLY A 136 -4.67 17.69 9.65
C GLY A 136 -3.22 17.89 10.10
N LEU A 137 -2.31 17.02 9.67
CA LEU A 137 -0.90 17.10 10.02
C LEU A 137 -0.25 18.27 9.28
N TYR A 138 -0.45 18.37 7.98
CA TYR A 138 0.27 19.31 7.13
C TYR A 138 -0.45 20.65 6.99
N THR A 139 0.32 21.72 6.96
CA THR A 139 -0.15 23.08 6.66
C THR A 139 -0.45 23.21 5.16
N ALA A 140 -1.25 24.22 4.80
CA ALA A 140 -1.52 24.51 3.38
C ALA A 140 -0.25 24.82 2.59
N ASP A 141 0.73 25.50 3.21
CA ASP A 141 2.01 25.83 2.57
C ASP A 141 2.89 24.58 2.37
N GLU A 142 2.91 23.66 3.34
CA GLU A 142 3.60 22.36 3.19
C GLU A 142 2.99 21.53 2.06
N LEU A 143 1.65 21.49 1.95
CA LEU A 143 0.95 20.77 0.89
C LEU A 143 1.12 21.45 -0.48
N ALA A 144 1.20 22.78 -0.53
CA ALA A 144 1.45 23.52 -1.77
C ALA A 144 2.90 23.36 -2.26
N ALA A 145 3.84 23.12 -1.35
CA ALA A 145 5.24 22.83 -1.65
C ALA A 145 5.53 21.33 -1.80
N TRP A 146 4.49 20.47 -1.85
CA TRP A 146 4.70 19.03 -1.97
C TRP A 146 5.43 18.70 -3.28
N PRO A 147 6.46 17.85 -3.26
CA PRO A 147 7.23 17.54 -4.47
C PRO A 147 6.33 17.02 -5.59
N GLU A 148 6.40 17.68 -6.75
CA GLU A 148 5.79 17.14 -7.96
C GLU A 148 6.61 15.95 -8.46
N HIS A 149 5.94 14.91 -8.96
CA HIS A 149 6.61 13.77 -9.57
C HIS A 149 7.01 14.10 -11.02
N PRO A 150 8.30 14.32 -11.32
CA PRO A 150 8.74 14.74 -12.67
C PRO A 150 8.42 13.69 -13.74
N PHE A 151 8.19 12.44 -13.32
CA PHE A 151 7.78 11.31 -14.13
C PHE A 151 6.45 11.57 -14.88
N LEU A 152 5.51 12.29 -14.26
CA LEU A 152 4.22 12.64 -14.88
C LEU A 152 4.37 13.64 -16.04
N ALA A 153 5.45 14.44 -16.03
CA ALA A 153 5.67 15.51 -17.01
C ALA A 153 6.22 14.99 -18.35
N GLN A 154 6.46 13.68 -18.50
CA GLN A 154 7.05 13.08 -19.70
C GLN A 154 6.09 12.09 -20.37
N PRO A 155 5.17 12.55 -21.25
CA PRO A 155 4.21 11.68 -21.92
C PRO A 155 4.84 10.49 -22.67
N SER A 156 6.02 10.70 -23.27
CA SER A 156 6.76 9.68 -24.04
C SER A 156 7.33 8.53 -23.20
N LEU A 157 7.28 8.65 -21.88
CA LEU A 157 7.66 7.59 -20.96
C LEU A 157 6.60 6.48 -20.91
N TRP A 158 5.32 6.87 -20.95
CA TRP A 158 4.20 5.94 -20.89
C TRP A 158 4.11 5.03 -22.10
N ASP A 159 4.57 5.49 -23.26
CA ASP A 159 4.66 4.67 -24.47
C ASP A 159 5.69 3.53 -24.37
N LYS A 160 6.59 3.58 -23.38
CA LYS A 160 7.69 2.63 -23.20
C LYS A 160 7.48 1.68 -22.03
N LEU A 161 6.58 2.01 -21.12
CA LEU A 161 6.32 1.19 -19.94
C LEU A 161 5.53 -0.04 -20.33
N ASP A 162 6.06 -1.21 -20.00
CA ASP A 162 5.35 -2.47 -20.11
C ASP A 162 4.90 -2.91 -18.71
N ARG A 163 3.73 -2.42 -18.30
CA ARG A 163 3.04 -2.87 -17.10
C ARG A 163 1.53 -2.71 -17.23
N ARG A 164 0.76 -3.68 -16.76
CA ARG A 164 -0.71 -3.62 -16.80
C ARG A 164 -1.35 -4.57 -15.81
N TRP A 165 -2.50 -4.18 -15.30
CA TRP A 165 -3.37 -5.10 -14.59
C TRP A 165 -4.13 -5.98 -15.58
N ARG A 166 -4.17 -7.29 -15.32
CA ARG A 166 -4.91 -8.24 -16.14
C ARG A 166 -5.58 -9.31 -15.29
N GLU A 167 -6.83 -9.58 -15.58
CA GLU A 167 -7.54 -10.71 -14.98
C GLU A 167 -7.21 -12.01 -15.74
N GLN A 168 -6.73 -13.01 -15.03
CA GLN A 168 -6.27 -14.29 -15.57
C GLN A 168 -6.65 -15.46 -14.65
N PRO A 169 -7.47 -16.41 -15.14
CA PRO A 169 -7.68 -17.66 -14.42
C PRO A 169 -6.39 -18.50 -14.36
N PRO A 170 -6.12 -19.23 -13.24
CA PRO A 170 -6.92 -19.27 -12.02
C PRO A 170 -6.62 -18.13 -11.01
N TYR A 171 -5.62 -17.29 -11.29
CA TYR A 171 -5.04 -16.32 -10.36
C TYR A 171 -5.94 -15.11 -10.02
N GLY A 172 -6.91 -14.78 -10.87
CA GLY A 172 -7.65 -13.52 -10.77
C GLY A 172 -6.83 -12.35 -11.32
N TRP A 173 -6.82 -11.20 -10.66
CA TRP A 173 -6.03 -10.05 -11.11
C TRP A 173 -4.54 -10.23 -10.81
N VAL A 174 -3.71 -10.00 -11.83
CA VAL A 174 -2.24 -10.00 -11.76
C VAL A 174 -1.68 -8.72 -12.40
N PHE A 175 -0.48 -8.33 -12.01
CA PHE A 175 0.26 -7.21 -12.61
C PHE A 175 1.35 -7.76 -13.53
N GLU A 176 1.28 -7.50 -14.83
CA GLU A 176 2.19 -8.11 -15.82
C GLU A 176 2.95 -7.07 -16.62
N GLY A 177 4.15 -7.44 -17.07
CA GLY A 177 5.02 -6.69 -17.97
C GLY A 177 6.42 -6.54 -17.38
N GLU A 178 7.40 -6.17 -18.21
CA GLU A 178 8.80 -6.03 -17.77
C GLU A 178 8.98 -4.95 -16.69
N ASP A 179 8.09 -3.95 -16.64
CA ASP A 179 8.07 -2.87 -15.65
C ASP A 179 7.05 -3.10 -14.51
N ALA A 180 6.45 -4.29 -14.43
CA ALA A 180 5.50 -4.67 -13.39
C ALA A 180 6.25 -5.15 -12.14
N TYR A 181 6.78 -4.21 -11.36
CA TYR A 181 7.45 -4.44 -10.07
C TYR A 181 6.47 -4.97 -9.00
N SER A 182 6.13 -6.26 -9.09
CA SER A 182 5.11 -6.92 -8.27
C SER A 182 5.49 -8.36 -7.96
N LEU A 183 5.00 -8.87 -6.82
CA LEU A 183 4.95 -10.31 -6.54
C LEU A 183 3.64 -10.94 -7.03
N ARG A 184 2.60 -10.14 -7.33
CA ARG A 184 1.29 -10.57 -7.81
C ARG A 184 1.31 -10.79 -9.32
N ILE A 185 2.22 -11.64 -9.79
CA ILE A 185 2.39 -12.01 -11.19
C ILE A 185 1.88 -13.43 -11.43
N ALA A 186 1.42 -13.72 -12.64
CA ALA A 186 0.98 -15.06 -13.00
C ALA A 186 2.13 -16.06 -12.87
N GLY A 187 1.89 -17.16 -12.15
CA GLY A 187 2.89 -18.21 -11.97
C GLY A 187 3.95 -17.95 -10.90
N ASN A 188 3.87 -16.85 -10.13
CA ASN A 188 4.60 -16.77 -8.86
C ASN A 188 3.94 -17.74 -7.85
N PRO A 189 4.61 -18.84 -7.46
CA PRO A 189 4.04 -19.82 -6.54
C PRO A 189 3.93 -19.30 -5.10
N ASP A 190 4.70 -18.27 -4.75
CA ASP A 190 4.78 -17.75 -3.38
C ASP A 190 3.67 -16.73 -3.09
N PHE A 191 3.04 -16.19 -4.14
CA PHE A 191 1.91 -15.27 -3.95
C PHE A 191 0.64 -16.05 -3.58
N PRO A 192 -0.03 -15.73 -2.45
CA PRO A 192 -1.15 -16.50 -1.93
C PRO A 192 -2.47 -16.11 -2.62
N PHE A 193 -2.59 -16.42 -3.92
CA PHE A 193 -3.74 -16.01 -4.74
C PHE A 193 -5.09 -16.44 -4.16
N ASP A 194 -5.19 -17.66 -3.61
CA ASP A 194 -6.44 -18.17 -3.07
C ASP A 194 -6.88 -17.38 -1.83
N ALA A 195 -6.00 -17.22 -0.83
CA ALA A 195 -6.27 -16.43 0.37
C ALA A 195 -6.55 -14.95 0.02
N TRP A 196 -5.73 -14.36 -0.85
CA TRP A 196 -5.89 -12.99 -1.33
C TRP A 196 -7.26 -12.75 -1.99
N ASN A 197 -7.66 -13.62 -2.92
CA ASN A 197 -8.92 -13.48 -3.64
C ASN A 197 -10.12 -13.72 -2.72
N GLN A 198 -10.03 -14.68 -1.79
CA GLN A 198 -11.07 -14.92 -0.78
C GLN A 198 -11.25 -13.72 0.15
N MET A 199 -10.14 -13.14 0.64
CA MET A 199 -10.15 -11.90 1.41
C MET A 199 -10.86 -10.78 0.64
N LEU A 200 -10.47 -10.49 -0.60
CA LEU A 200 -11.11 -9.43 -1.39
C LEU A 200 -12.59 -9.70 -1.72
N ALA A 201 -12.97 -10.96 -1.88
CA ALA A 201 -14.36 -11.35 -2.13
C ALA A 201 -15.24 -11.07 -0.92
N SER A 202 -14.76 -11.35 0.30
CA SER A 202 -15.52 -11.09 1.54
C SER A 202 -15.84 -9.61 1.73
N LEU A 203 -14.94 -8.72 1.30
CA LEU A 203 -15.15 -7.26 1.31
C LEU A 203 -16.23 -6.77 0.33
N SER A 204 -16.79 -7.66 -0.51
CA SER A 204 -17.83 -7.31 -1.48
C SER A 204 -19.24 -7.57 -0.94
N GLY A 205 -19.35 -8.23 0.23
CA GLY A 205 -20.61 -8.62 0.86
C GLY A 205 -21.40 -7.50 1.52
N ASP A 206 -20.78 -6.35 1.82
CA ASP A 206 -21.40 -5.25 2.58
C ASP A 206 -22.30 -4.31 1.74
N LYS A 207 -22.86 -4.80 0.63
CA LYS A 207 -23.83 -4.03 -0.18
C LYS A 207 -25.30 -4.24 0.19
N GLU A 208 -25.62 -4.99 1.24
CA GLU A 208 -27.02 -5.18 1.68
C GLU A 208 -27.20 -4.85 3.17
N GLN A 209 -27.05 -3.57 3.53
CA GLN A 209 -27.60 -3.02 4.78
C GLN A 209 -27.69 -1.48 4.72
N LEU A 210 -28.55 -0.98 3.84
CA LEU A 210 -29.15 0.36 3.92
C LEU A 210 -30.66 0.26 3.72
#